data_AF-A0A849Q0X2-F1
#
_entry.id   AF-A0A849Q0X2-F1
#
_cell.length_a   1.000
_cell.length_b   1.000
_cell.length_c   1.000
_cell.angle_alpha   90.00
_cell.angle_beta   90.00
_cell.angle_gamma   90.00
#
_symmetry.space_group_name_H-M   'P 1'
#
loop_
_entity.id
_entity.type
_entity.pdbx_description
1 polymer ?
#
loop_
_entity_poly.entity_id
_entity_poly.type
_entity_poly.pdbx_seq_one_letter_code
_entity_poly.pdbx_strand_id
1 'polypeptide(L)' 'MSDKPEKFIDENGLRLDGRRVDEIRPMTVEMGVLSRADGSCYLEWGNNKVLAAVYGP' A
#
# COMPACT_ATOMS: atom_id res chain seq x y z
N MET A 1 -7.87 -23.16 -5.30
CA MET A 1 -7.04 -23.91 -4.35
C MET A 1 -5.69 -23.20 -4.32
N SER A 2 -5.20 -22.82 -3.14
CA SER A 2 -4.09 -21.88 -3.01
C SER A 2 -2.76 -22.60 -3.24
N ASP A 3 -2.10 -22.33 -4.37
CA ASP A 3 -0.68 -22.66 -4.55
C ASP A 3 0.13 -21.81 -3.57
N LYS A 4 0.43 -22.39 -2.41
CA LYS A 4 1.36 -21.78 -1.46
C LYS A 4 2.77 -21.93 -2.03
N PRO A 5 3.55 -20.84 -2.14
CA PRO A 5 4.93 -20.96 -2.57
C PRO A 5 5.74 -21.72 -1.51
N GLU A 6 6.63 -22.61 -1.95
CA GLU A 6 7.53 -23.36 -1.06
C GLU A 6 8.52 -22.43 -0.33
N LYS A 7 8.90 -21.31 -0.98
CA LYS A 7 9.82 -20.30 -0.44
C LYS A 7 9.24 -18.89 -0.61
N PHE A 8 9.29 -18.06 0.43
CA PHE A 8 8.83 -16.67 0.42
C PHE A 8 9.92 -15.65 0.06
N ILE A 9 11.18 -16.09 0.09
CA ILE A 9 12.37 -15.32 -0.26
C ILE A 9 13.24 -16.24 -1.13
N ASP A 10 13.73 -15.71 -2.25
CA ASP A 10 14.59 -16.45 -3.18
C ASP A 10 16.06 -16.47 -2.73
N GLU A 11 16.92 -17.15 -3.50
CA GLU A 11 18.36 -17.27 -3.23
C GLU A 11 19.11 -15.93 -3.35
N ASN A 12 18.50 -14.94 -4.01
CA ASN A 12 19.02 -13.59 -4.16
C ASN A 12 18.55 -12.63 -3.05
N GLY A 13 17.76 -13.12 -2.09
CA GLY A 13 17.18 -12.33 -1.00
C GLY A 13 15.98 -11.48 -1.40
N LEU A 14 15.37 -11.75 -2.55
CA LEU A 14 14.17 -11.07 -3.05
C LEU A 14 12.91 -11.79 -2.59
N ARG A 15 11.89 -11.02 -2.22
CA ARG A 15 10.57 -11.55 -1.90
C ARG A 15 9.80 -11.94 -3.15
N LEU A 16 8.64 -12.57 -2.96
CA LEU A 16 7.72 -13.00 -4.02
C LEU A 16 7.34 -11.91 -5.04
N ASP A 17 7.39 -10.64 -4.65
CA ASP A 17 7.07 -9.48 -5.49
C ASP A 17 8.31 -8.72 -5.98
N GLY A 18 9.50 -9.31 -5.85
CA GLY A 18 10.76 -8.76 -6.37
C GLY A 18 11.42 -7.70 -5.49
N ARG A 19 10.83 -7.36 -4.33
CA ARG A 19 11.39 -6.36 -3.40
C ARG A 19 12.35 -6.99 -2.40
N ARG A 20 13.33 -6.21 -1.95
CA ARG A 20 14.20 -6.58 -0.81
C ARG A 20 13.45 -6.54 0.52
N VAL A 21 14.06 -7.09 1.57
CA VAL A 21 13.49 -7.16 2.92
C VAL A 21 13.30 -5.79 3.58
N ASP A 22 14.13 -4.82 3.19
CA ASP A 22 14.17 -3.44 3.66
C ASP A 22 13.41 -2.46 2.75
N GLU A 23 12.88 -2.92 1.61
CA GLU A 23 12.09 -2.11 0.70
C GLU A 23 10.59 -2.08 1.06
N ILE A 24 10.05 -0.87 1.20
CA ILE A 24 8.62 -0.65 1.34
C ILE A 24 7.88 -0.93 0.02
N ARG A 25 6.56 -1.19 0.09
CA ARG A 25 5.74 -1.25 -1.16
C ARG A 25 5.67 0.16 -1.74
N PRO A 26 5.52 0.31 -3.08
CA PRO A 26 5.26 1.61 -3.71
C PRO A 26 4.12 2.34 -3.00
N MET A 27 4.31 3.63 -2.73
CA MET A 27 3.35 4.43 -1.97
C MET A 27 3.09 5.75 -2.68
N THR A 28 1.82 6.12 -2.78
CA THR A 28 1.36 7.42 -3.30
C THR A 28 0.35 8.01 -2.33
N VAL A 29 0.47 9.31 -2.05
CA VAL A 29 -0.43 10.03 -1.15
C VAL A 29 -0.94 11.28 -1.85
N GLU A 30 -2.24 11.48 -1.86
CA GLU A 30 -2.89 12.67 -2.39
C GLU A 30 -3.81 13.28 -1.33
N MET A 31 -3.61 14.56 -1.02
CA MET A 31 -4.36 15.27 0.03
C MET A 31 -5.48 16.11 -0.58
N GLY A 32 -6.57 16.31 0.17
CA GLY A 32 -7.67 17.21 -0.25
C GLY A 32 -8.52 16.65 -1.40
N VAL A 33 -8.49 15.34 -1.61
CA VAL A 33 -9.19 14.64 -2.70
C VAL A 33 -10.72 14.71 -2.63
N LEU A 34 -11.29 14.97 -1.45
CA LEU A 34 -12.73 15.15 -1.24
C LEU A 34 -13.03 16.61 -0.92
N SER A 35 -13.86 17.23 -1.77
CA SER A 35 -14.27 18.63 -1.64
C SER A 35 -15.26 18.91 -0.51
N ARG A 36 -15.91 17.86 0.03
CA ARG A 36 -16.98 17.99 1.05
C ARG A 36 -16.52 17.67 2.47
N ALA A 37 -15.29 17.19 2.65
CA ALA A 37 -14.71 16.86 3.94
C ALA A 37 -13.84 18.02 4.44
N ASP A 38 -13.75 18.22 5.75
CA ASP A 38 -12.85 19.23 6.35
C ASP A 38 -11.38 18.87 6.11
N GLY A 39 -11.08 17.56 6.12
CA GLY A 39 -9.81 17.01 5.68
C GLY A 39 -10.02 15.69 4.94
N SER A 40 -9.21 15.42 3.92
CA SER A 40 -9.28 14.16 3.18
C SER A 40 -7.92 13.74 2.62
N CYS A 41 -7.76 12.43 2.44
CA CYS A 41 -6.53 11.82 1.94
C CYS A 41 -6.84 10.54 1.17
N TYR A 42 -6.23 10.40 -0.01
CA TYR A 42 -6.14 9.15 -0.75
C TYR A 42 -4.74 8.57 -0.59
N LEU A 43 -4.66 7.30 -0.18
CA LEU A 43 -3.42 6.57 0.03
C LEU A 43 -3.45 5.30 -0.82
N GLU A 44 -2.44 5.15 -1.68
CA GLU A 44 -2.10 3.88 -2.29
C GLU A 44 -0.84 3.31 -1.63
N TRP A 45 -0.88 2.05 -1.21
CA TRP A 45 0.30 1.33 -0.71
C TRP A 45 0.37 -0.08 -1.29
N GLY A 46 1.13 -0.22 -2.39
CA GLY A 46 1.04 -1.37 -3.28
C GLY A 46 -0.39 -1.50 -3.83
N ASN A 47 -1.01 -2.65 -3.64
CA ASN A 47 -2.39 -2.87 -4.08
C ASN A 47 -3.45 -2.34 -3.09
N ASN A 48 -3.05 -1.86 -1.91
CA ASN A 48 -3.99 -1.27 -0.96
C ASN A 48 -4.37 0.13 -1.46
N LYS A 49 -5.67 0.39 -1.62
CA LYS A 49 -6.21 1.71 -1.95
C LYS A 49 -7.16 2.12 -0.84
N VAL A 50 -6.89 3.25 -0.21
CA VAL A 50 -7.63 3.75 0.96
C VAL A 50 -8.01 5.20 0.73
N LEU A 51 -9.27 5.52 1.01
CA LEU A 51 -9.77 6.88 1.02
C LEU A 51 -10.21 7.23 2.45
N ALA A 52 -9.61 8.27 3.01
CA ALA A 52 -9.91 8.78 4.35
C ALA A 52 -10.54 10.17 4.26
N ALA A 53 -11.53 10.40 5.11
CA ALA A 53 -12.22 11.68 5.25
C ALA A 53 -12.43 11.98 6.73
N VAL A 54 -12.25 13.22 7.11
CA VAL A 54 -12.54 13.75 8.45
C VAL A 54 -13.65 14.79 8.30
N TYR A 55 -14.69 14.65 9.12
CA TYR A 55 -15.83 15.56 9.19
C TYR A 55 -16.02 16.01 10.64
N GLY A 56 -15.81 17.29 10.94
CA GLY A 56 -15.94 17.89 12.27
C GLY A 56 -14.61 18.40 12.86
N PRO A 57 -14.63 18.82 14.13
CA PRO A 57 -13.65 18.33 15.10
C PRO A 57 -13.96 16.88 15.53
#